data_AF-A0A7S2BVX6-F1
#
_entry.id   AF-A0A7S2BVX6-F1
#
_cell.length_a   1.000
_cell.length_b   1.000
_cell.length_c   1.000
_cell.angle_alpha   90.00
_cell.angle_beta   90.00
_cell.angle_gamma   90.00
#
_symmetry.space_group_name_H-M   'P 1'
#
loop_
_entity.id
_entity.type
_entity.pdbx_description
1 polymer ?
#
loop_
_entity_poly.entity_id
_entity_poly.type
_entity_poly.pdbx_seq_one_letter_code
_entity_poly.pdbx_strand_id
1 'polypeptide(L)'
;PPLDPAHSLTRIGVGTANKKGIATTAAMRTVASRLRLELAAVQDLKFSSNATAAAGPLRRARAWKSALYQTSGAPRPLGEQVLILQCVSEGLLDEAVEALWTADGGKGAVAAQPLLKELVDHVRTSAPGVMEEVTTSKQLSVANAGTLKEAAESFLATASK
;
A
#
# COMPACT_ATOMS: atom_id res chain seq x y z
N PRO A 1 8.80 -10.02 -2.21
CA PRO A 1 8.88 -11.51 -2.28
C PRO A 1 7.77 -12.06 -3.18
N PRO A 2 7.97 -13.20 -3.88
CA PRO A 2 6.92 -13.84 -4.66
C PRO A 2 5.92 -14.53 -3.72
N LEU A 3 4.94 -13.76 -3.23
CA LEU A 3 3.83 -14.25 -2.42
C LEU A 3 2.55 -14.21 -3.25
N ASP A 4 1.69 -15.20 -3.07
CA ASP A 4 0.33 -15.19 -3.61
C ASP A 4 -0.67 -14.86 -2.49
N PRO A 5 -1.19 -13.62 -2.44
CA PRO A 5 -2.12 -13.19 -1.40
C PRO A 5 -3.48 -13.89 -1.48
N ALA A 6 -3.86 -14.46 -2.64
CA ALA A 6 -5.15 -15.11 -2.81
C ALA A 6 -5.19 -16.49 -2.13
N HIS A 7 -4.07 -17.21 -2.18
CA HIS A 7 -3.94 -18.57 -1.65
C HIS A 7 -3.21 -18.63 -0.29
N SER A 8 -2.62 -17.52 0.16
CA SER A 8 -2.01 -17.40 1.49
C SER A 8 -3.07 -17.14 2.56
N LEU A 9 -3.03 -17.87 3.67
CA LEU A 9 -4.04 -17.74 4.73
C LEU A 9 -3.41 -17.89 6.13
N THR A 10 -3.81 -17.01 7.05
CA THR A 10 -3.46 -17.10 8.47
C THR A 10 -4.73 -17.40 9.28
N ARG A 11 -4.68 -18.45 10.11
CA ARG A 11 -5.82 -18.82 10.98
C ARG A 11 -5.95 -17.93 12.22
N ILE A 12 -4.93 -17.12 12.50
CA ILE A 12 -4.90 -16.12 13.59
C ILE A 12 -5.25 -14.76 12.96
N GLY A 13 -6.40 -14.19 13.32
CA GLY A 13 -6.93 -12.99 12.68
C GLY A 13 -8.18 -12.41 13.34
N VAL A 14 -8.84 -11.47 12.64
CA VAL A 14 -10.04 -10.74 13.10
C VAL A 14 -11.21 -11.71 13.22
N GLY A 15 -11.59 -12.08 14.46
CA GLY A 15 -12.69 -13.01 14.73
C GLY A 15 -12.40 -14.04 15.84
N THR A 16 -11.17 -14.14 16.33
CA THR A 16 -10.87 -14.97 17.49
C THR A 16 -11.35 -14.28 18.78
N ALA A 17 -12.14 -14.98 19.59
CA ALA A 17 -12.76 -14.46 20.82
C ALA A 17 -11.75 -13.97 21.89
N ASN A 18 -10.47 -14.30 21.72
CA ASN A 18 -9.40 -13.89 22.61
C ASN A 18 -8.74 -12.59 22.12
N LYS A 19 -9.09 -11.47 22.78
CA LYS A 19 -8.44 -10.15 22.60
C LYS A 19 -6.91 -10.17 22.81
N LYS A 20 -6.36 -11.23 23.42
CA LYS A 20 -4.91 -11.46 23.59
C LYS A 20 -4.19 -12.04 22.37
N GLY A 21 -4.90 -12.38 21.28
CA GLY A 21 -4.33 -13.09 20.13
C GLY A 21 -4.39 -12.34 18.78
N ILE A 22 -4.68 -11.05 18.77
CA ILE A 22 -4.71 -10.28 17.52
C ILE A 22 -3.27 -9.97 17.11
N ALA A 23 -2.78 -10.65 16.08
CA ALA A 23 -1.42 -10.48 15.55
C ALA A 23 -1.20 -9.15 14.81
N THR A 24 -2.25 -8.36 14.59
CA THR A 24 -2.22 -7.11 13.81
C THR A 24 -2.47 -5.88 14.67
N THR A 25 -1.70 -4.82 14.42
CA THR A 25 -1.92 -3.50 15.02
C THR A 25 -3.21 -2.86 14.49
N ALA A 26 -3.77 -1.90 15.22
CA ALA A 26 -4.97 -1.21 14.77
C ALA A 26 -4.67 -0.39 13.49
N ALA A 27 -3.51 0.26 13.42
CA ALA A 27 -3.04 0.98 12.22
C ALA A 27 -3.03 0.06 10.98
N MET A 28 -2.39 -1.10 11.08
CA MET A 28 -2.31 -2.05 9.96
C MET A 28 -3.69 -2.59 9.55
N ARG A 29 -4.57 -2.82 10.52
CA ARG A 29 -5.95 -3.28 10.24
C ARG A 29 -6.72 -2.26 9.41
N THR A 30 -6.58 -0.97 9.71
CA THR A 30 -7.26 0.10 8.98
C THR A 30 -6.86 0.07 7.50
N VAL A 31 -5.55 0.09 7.23
CA VAL A 31 -5.02 0.21 5.85
C VAL A 31 -5.11 -1.10 5.04
N ALA A 32 -4.97 -2.26 5.68
CA ALA A 32 -4.96 -3.56 5.00
C ALA A 32 -6.36 -4.21 4.88
N SER A 33 -7.41 -3.61 5.47
CA SER A 33 -8.76 -4.18 5.50
C SER A 33 -9.34 -4.48 4.11
N ARG A 34 -9.07 -3.61 3.13
CA ARG A 34 -9.61 -3.72 1.76
C ARG A 34 -8.71 -4.52 0.81
N LEU A 35 -7.42 -4.64 1.13
CA LEU A 35 -6.40 -5.25 0.27
C LEU A 35 -6.82 -6.60 -0.31
N ARG A 36 -7.30 -7.52 0.56
CA ARG A 36 -7.65 -8.88 0.13
C ARG A 36 -8.84 -8.89 -0.83
N LEU A 37 -9.85 -8.08 -0.56
CA LEU A 37 -11.06 -8.00 -1.38
C LEU A 37 -10.75 -7.39 -2.75
N GLU A 38 -9.95 -6.31 -2.79
CA GLU A 38 -9.56 -5.66 -4.03
C GLU A 38 -8.69 -6.56 -4.92
N LEU A 39 -7.73 -7.29 -4.33
CA LEU A 39 -6.92 -8.26 -5.07
C LEU A 39 -7.72 -9.47 -5.55
N ALA A 40 -8.72 -9.92 -4.79
CA ALA A 40 -9.61 -11.00 -5.20
C ALA A 40 -10.50 -10.58 -6.38
N ALA A 41 -11.11 -9.40 -6.32
CA ALA A 41 -11.96 -8.88 -7.39
C ALA A 41 -11.22 -8.80 -8.74
N VAL A 42 -9.92 -8.50 -8.73
CA VAL A 42 -9.11 -8.44 -9.95
C VAL A 42 -8.75 -9.82 -10.52
N GLN A 43 -8.72 -10.88 -9.70
CA GLN A 43 -8.54 -12.24 -10.22
C GLN A 43 -9.72 -12.65 -11.10
N ASP A 44 -10.94 -12.29 -10.70
CA ASP A 44 -12.16 -12.60 -11.45
C ASP A 44 -12.26 -11.80 -12.75
N LEU A 45 -11.76 -10.56 -12.75
CA LEU A 45 -11.74 -9.70 -13.94
C LEU A 45 -10.85 -10.23 -15.08
N LYS A 46 -9.89 -11.12 -14.80
CA LYS A 46 -9.04 -11.72 -15.84
C LYS A 46 -9.82 -12.54 -16.88
N PHE A 47 -11.04 -12.97 -16.54
CA PHE A 47 -11.91 -13.76 -17.39
C PHE A 47 -13.00 -12.93 -18.08
N SER A 48 -13.07 -11.62 -17.79
CA SER A 48 -14.04 -10.70 -18.38
C SER A 48 -13.50 -10.12 -19.69
N SER A 49 -14.31 -10.16 -20.75
CA SER A 49 -13.99 -9.56 -22.05
C SER A 49 -14.10 -8.03 -22.07
N ASN A 50 -14.60 -7.41 -20.98
CA ASN A 50 -14.80 -5.96 -20.93
C ASN A 50 -13.57 -5.22 -20.37
N ALA A 51 -12.60 -4.97 -21.25
CA ALA A 51 -11.32 -4.35 -20.92
C ALA A 51 -11.44 -2.93 -20.32
N THR A 52 -12.49 -2.17 -20.69
CA THR A 52 -12.63 -0.77 -20.26
C THR A 52 -13.06 -0.64 -18.80
N ALA A 53 -14.00 -1.48 -18.34
CA ALA A 53 -14.46 -1.50 -16.95
C ALA A 53 -13.39 -2.04 -15.98
N ALA A 54 -12.45 -2.86 -16.47
CA ALA A 54 -11.40 -3.47 -15.65
C ALA A 54 -10.19 -2.55 -15.38
N ALA A 55 -10.05 -1.43 -16.10
CA ALA A 55 -8.84 -0.61 -16.05
C ALA A 55 -8.56 0.00 -14.67
N GLY A 56 -9.58 0.52 -13.97
CA GLY A 56 -9.43 1.08 -12.62
C GLY A 56 -8.96 0.04 -11.59
N PRO A 57 -9.71 -1.07 -11.41
CA PRO A 57 -9.30 -2.15 -10.51
C PRO A 57 -7.91 -2.73 -10.82
N LEU A 58 -7.56 -2.88 -12.10
CA LEU A 58 -6.23 -3.35 -12.50
C LEU A 58 -5.11 -2.40 -12.07
N ARG A 59 -5.29 -1.08 -12.25
CA ARG A 59 -4.33 -0.07 -11.78
C ARG A 59 -4.14 -0.14 -10.26
N ARG A 60 -5.24 -0.20 -9.51
CA ARG A 60 -5.21 -0.36 -8.04
C ARG A 60 -4.49 -1.62 -7.61
N ALA A 61 -4.74 -2.77 -8.26
CA ALA A 61 -4.05 -4.01 -7.94
C ALA A 61 -2.56 -3.98 -8.29
N ARG A 62 -2.15 -3.26 -9.34
CA ARG A 62 -0.73 -3.00 -9.63
C ARG A 62 -0.11 -2.16 -8.52
N ALA A 63 -0.76 -1.10 -8.06
CA ALA A 63 -0.30 -0.29 -6.92
C ALA A 63 -0.14 -1.13 -5.64
N TRP A 64 -1.11 -2.00 -5.32
CA TRP A 64 -0.99 -2.93 -4.18
C TRP A 64 0.19 -3.89 -4.33
N LYS A 65 0.38 -4.50 -5.50
CA LYS A 65 1.52 -5.40 -5.74
C LYS A 65 2.86 -4.67 -5.61
N SER A 66 2.94 -3.44 -6.08
CA SER A 66 4.09 -2.56 -5.91
C SER A 66 4.38 -2.27 -4.44
N ALA A 67 3.37 -1.94 -3.65
CA ALA A 67 3.51 -1.72 -2.21
C ALA A 67 3.93 -2.98 -1.43
N LEU A 68 3.48 -4.16 -1.85
CA LEU A 68 3.83 -5.45 -1.24
C LEU A 68 5.21 -5.96 -1.68
N TYR A 69 5.78 -5.40 -2.74
CA TYR A 69 7.12 -5.76 -3.15
C TYR A 69 8.17 -5.14 -2.22
N GLN A 70 9.13 -5.97 -1.85
CA GLN A 70 10.21 -5.61 -0.95
C GLN A 70 11.45 -6.43 -1.30
N THR A 71 12.60 -5.78 -1.28
CA THR A 71 13.91 -6.41 -1.45
C THR A 71 14.29 -7.23 -0.21
N SER A 72 15.07 -8.29 -0.40
CA SER A 72 15.56 -9.10 0.71
C SER A 72 16.51 -8.29 1.59
N GLY A 73 16.48 -8.53 2.90
CA GLY A 73 17.39 -7.89 3.86
C GLY A 73 17.06 -6.44 4.25
N ALA A 74 15.97 -5.87 3.74
CA ALA A 74 15.58 -4.49 4.04
C ALA A 74 14.18 -4.41 4.70
N PRO A 75 13.99 -4.89 5.95
CA PRO A 75 12.70 -4.81 6.64
C PRO A 75 12.25 -3.36 6.81
N ARG A 76 11.00 -3.04 6.41
CA ARG A 76 10.42 -1.71 6.61
C ARG A 76 9.82 -1.59 8.01
N PRO A 77 9.99 -0.47 8.73
CA PRO A 77 9.30 -0.22 9.99
C PRO A 77 7.78 -0.05 9.79
N LEU A 78 7.02 -0.20 10.87
CA LEU A 78 5.55 -0.18 10.82
C LEU A 78 5.01 1.13 10.22
N GLY A 79 5.53 2.28 10.63
CA GLY A 79 5.10 3.59 10.12
C GLY A 79 5.22 3.71 8.60
N GLU A 80 6.33 3.23 8.03
CA GLU A 80 6.54 3.23 6.57
C GLU A 80 5.58 2.27 5.85
N GLN A 81 5.35 1.09 6.43
CA GLN A 81 4.37 0.15 5.86
C GLN A 81 2.97 0.77 5.85
N VAL A 82 2.57 1.41 6.96
CA VAL A 82 1.24 2.03 7.09
C VAL A 82 1.08 3.19 6.11
N LEU A 83 2.09 4.06 5.97
CA LEU A 83 2.10 5.15 4.98
C LEU A 83 1.87 4.61 3.56
N ILE A 84 2.69 3.66 3.12
CA ILE A 84 2.61 3.15 1.74
C ILE A 84 1.25 2.51 1.47
N LEU A 85 0.77 1.66 2.39
CA LEU A 85 -0.52 1.00 2.24
C LEU A 85 -1.69 1.99 2.32
N GLN A 86 -1.58 3.05 3.13
CA GLN A 86 -2.57 4.12 3.16
C GLN A 86 -2.66 4.81 1.79
N CYS A 87 -1.52 5.22 1.21
CA CYS A 87 -1.49 5.88 -0.10
C CYS A 87 -2.11 5.02 -1.21
N VAL A 88 -1.86 3.70 -1.20
CA VAL A 88 -2.52 2.78 -2.15
C VAL A 88 -4.02 2.65 -1.86
N SER A 89 -4.41 2.51 -0.59
CA SER A 89 -5.82 2.37 -0.21
C SER A 89 -6.66 3.58 -0.62
N GLU A 90 -6.06 4.77 -0.63
CA GLU A 90 -6.69 6.02 -1.05
C GLU A 90 -6.58 6.26 -2.57
N GLY A 91 -5.67 5.56 -3.26
CA GLY A 91 -5.51 5.61 -4.71
C GLY A 91 -4.53 6.64 -5.22
N LEU A 92 -3.77 7.26 -4.32
CA LEU A 92 -2.79 8.28 -4.65
C LEU A 92 -1.69 7.75 -5.58
N LEU A 93 -1.38 6.46 -5.49
CA LEU A 93 -0.29 5.83 -6.22
C LEU A 93 -0.72 5.20 -7.55
N ASP A 94 -2.02 5.16 -7.87
CA ASP A 94 -2.53 4.41 -9.03
C ASP A 94 -1.94 4.89 -10.36
N GLU A 95 -1.93 6.20 -10.58
CA GLU A 95 -1.48 6.79 -11.85
C GLU A 95 0.04 6.76 -11.98
N ALA A 96 0.76 7.14 -10.92
CA ALA A 96 2.22 7.12 -10.91
C ALA A 96 2.77 5.70 -11.09
N VAL A 97 2.18 4.70 -10.43
CA VAL A 97 2.58 3.30 -10.59
C VAL A 97 2.22 2.79 -11.98
N GLU A 98 1.07 3.14 -12.54
CA GLU A 98 0.70 2.73 -13.90
C GLU A 98 1.66 3.30 -14.95
N ALA A 99 2.03 4.58 -14.84
CA ALA A 99 2.99 5.22 -15.73
C ALA A 99 4.34 4.47 -15.69
N LEU A 100 4.87 4.20 -14.49
CA LEU A 100 6.12 3.44 -14.33
C LEU A 100 6.01 2.00 -14.85
N TRP A 101 4.86 1.36 -14.64
CA TRP A 101 4.60 -0.01 -15.10
C TRP A 101 4.64 -0.10 -16.63
N THR A 102 4.02 0.86 -17.32
CA THR A 102 4.03 0.92 -18.79
C THR A 102 5.41 1.25 -19.34
N ALA A 103 6.14 2.17 -18.70
CA ALA A 103 7.50 2.54 -19.09
C ALA A 103 8.52 1.40 -18.98
N ASP A 104 8.39 0.55 -17.95
CA ASP A 104 9.27 -0.62 -17.76
C ASP A 104 8.85 -1.85 -18.59
N GLY A 105 7.94 -1.67 -19.57
CA GLY A 105 7.46 -2.75 -20.44
C GLY A 105 6.67 -3.84 -19.71
N GLY A 106 6.05 -3.50 -18.57
CA GLY A 106 5.26 -4.42 -17.76
C GLY A 106 6.07 -5.34 -16.85
N LYS A 107 7.34 -5.04 -16.57
CA LYS A 107 8.26 -5.86 -15.75
C LYS A 107 7.99 -5.90 -14.24
N GLY A 108 6.81 -5.48 -13.80
CA GLY A 108 6.33 -5.85 -12.47
C GLY A 108 6.43 -4.77 -11.40
N ALA A 109 6.09 -5.18 -10.18
CA ALA A 109 6.05 -4.37 -8.95
C ALA A 109 7.39 -3.73 -8.53
N VAL A 110 8.46 -3.99 -9.28
CA VAL A 110 9.83 -3.49 -9.04
C VAL A 110 9.98 -2.05 -9.51
N ALA A 111 9.36 -1.67 -10.62
CA ALA A 111 9.50 -0.36 -11.24
C ALA A 111 9.11 0.79 -10.29
N ALA A 112 8.17 0.55 -9.38
CA ALA A 112 7.69 1.54 -8.41
C ALA A 112 8.57 1.67 -7.16
N GLN A 113 9.58 0.83 -6.96
CA GLN A 113 10.40 0.86 -5.73
C GLN A 113 11.16 2.17 -5.51
N PRO A 114 11.77 2.80 -6.53
CA PRO A 114 12.41 4.11 -6.38
C PRO A 114 11.42 5.17 -5.92
N LEU A 115 10.24 5.24 -6.56
CA LEU A 115 9.16 6.15 -6.19
C LEU A 115 8.71 5.96 -4.74
N LEU A 116 8.50 4.71 -4.31
CA LEU A 116 8.10 4.41 -2.93
C LEU A 116 9.18 4.79 -1.91
N LYS A 117 10.46 4.67 -2.28
CA LYS A 117 11.58 5.08 -1.43
C LYS A 117 11.62 6.61 -1.30
N GLU A 118 11.53 7.33 -2.41
CA GLU A 118 11.50 8.79 -2.44
C GLU A 118 10.29 9.35 -1.69
N LEU A 119 9.12 8.74 -1.82
CA LEU A 119 7.93 9.08 -1.03
C LEU A 119 8.20 8.98 0.47
N VAL A 120 8.79 7.87 0.93
CA VAL A 120 9.12 7.68 2.35
C VAL A 120 10.13 8.73 2.82
N ASP A 121 11.15 9.00 2.02
CA ASP A 121 12.17 10.00 2.34
C ASP A 121 11.57 11.42 2.40
N HIS A 122 10.65 11.76 1.49
CA HIS A 122 9.93 13.04 1.50
C HIS A 122 8.99 13.19 2.69
N VAL A 123 8.26 12.14 3.06
CA VAL A 123 7.38 12.18 4.24
C VAL A 123 8.21 12.32 5.51
N ARG A 124 9.40 11.70 5.56
CA ARG A 124 10.32 11.84 6.69
C ARG A 124 10.83 13.27 6.87
N THR A 125 11.01 14.03 5.79
CA THR A 125 11.44 15.44 5.86
C THR A 125 10.29 16.42 6.05
N SER A 126 9.15 16.20 5.40
CA SER A 126 7.98 17.09 5.44
C SER A 126 7.12 16.93 6.69
N ALA A 127 6.98 15.71 7.21
CA ALA A 127 6.19 15.39 8.40
C ALA A 127 7.02 14.57 9.41
N PRO A 128 8.06 15.18 10.03
CA PRO A 128 8.94 14.48 10.95
C PRO A 128 8.15 13.95 12.16
N GLY A 129 8.48 12.74 12.60
CA GLY A 129 7.89 12.13 13.80
C GLY A 129 6.54 11.42 13.61
N VAL A 130 5.76 11.72 12.56
CA VAL A 130 4.42 11.09 12.37
C VAL A 130 4.52 9.57 12.18
N MET A 131 5.50 9.11 11.40
CA MET A 131 5.73 7.67 11.20
C MET A 131 6.23 6.96 12.48
N GLU A 132 6.98 7.66 13.32
CA GLU A 132 7.47 7.15 14.61
C GLU A 132 6.33 7.08 15.64
N GLU A 133 5.44 8.07 15.62
CA GLU A 133 4.24 8.10 16.45
C GLU A 133 3.29 6.94 16.10
N VAL A 134 3.07 6.66 14.81
CA VAL A 134 2.28 5.50 14.36
C VAL A 134 2.94 4.19 14.81
N THR A 135 4.27 4.12 14.77
CA THR A 135 5.03 2.93 15.22
C THR A 135 4.88 2.71 16.72
N THR A 136 4.94 3.78 17.52
CA THR A 136 4.85 3.74 18.98
C THR A 136 3.43 3.47 19.45
N SER A 137 2.46 4.23 18.94
CA SER A 137 1.04 4.14 19.31
C SER A 137 0.38 2.87 18.76
N LYS A 138 0.90 2.30 17.67
CA LYS A 138 0.32 1.17 16.91
C LYS A 138 -1.08 1.49 16.37
N GLN A 139 -1.43 2.77 16.28
CA GLN A 139 -2.72 3.28 15.86
C GLN A 139 -2.53 4.34 14.78
N LEU A 140 -3.51 4.46 13.89
CA LEU A 140 -3.56 5.50 12.87
C LEU A 140 -4.71 6.43 13.25
N SER A 141 -4.38 7.57 13.86
CA SER A 141 -5.37 8.60 14.18
C SER A 141 -5.80 9.31 12.89
N VAL A 142 -6.99 9.93 12.91
CA VAL A 142 -7.49 10.69 11.75
C VAL A 142 -6.56 11.87 11.43
N ALA A 143 -6.00 12.53 12.45
CA ALA A 143 -5.02 13.60 12.28
C ALA A 143 -3.76 13.09 11.56
N ASN A 144 -3.17 11.99 12.04
CA ASN A 144 -1.94 11.44 11.44
C ASN A 144 -2.20 10.94 10.02
N ALA A 145 -3.35 10.33 9.77
CA ALA A 145 -3.76 9.91 8.44
C ALA A 145 -3.86 11.11 7.47
N GLY A 146 -4.44 12.22 7.93
CA GLY A 146 -4.53 13.47 7.18
C GLY A 146 -3.14 14.04 6.85
N THR A 147 -2.26 14.16 7.85
CA THR A 147 -0.91 14.68 7.65
C THR A 147 -0.09 13.82 6.67
N LEU A 148 -0.17 12.49 6.78
CA LEU A 148 0.52 11.59 5.86
C LEU A 148 -0.03 11.71 4.43
N LYS A 149 -1.34 11.88 4.29
CA LYS A 149 -2.00 12.10 3.01
C LYS A 149 -1.55 13.40 2.35
N GLU A 150 -1.61 14.52 3.08
CA GLU A 150 -1.19 15.84 2.58
C GLU A 150 0.28 15.83 2.14
N ALA A 151 1.15 15.20 2.95
CA ALA A 151 2.56 15.04 2.60
C ALA A 151 2.74 14.19 1.32
N ALA A 152 1.99 13.10 1.16
CA ALA A 152 2.05 12.27 -0.03
C ALA A 152 1.50 12.99 -1.28
N GLU A 153 0.42 13.74 -1.16
CA GLU A 153 -0.12 14.57 -2.25
C GLU A 153 0.87 15.66 -2.67
N SER A 154 1.54 16.30 -1.70
CA SER A 154 2.58 17.31 -1.98
C SER A 154 3.77 16.72 -2.77
N PHE A 155 4.17 15.48 -2.45
CA PHE A 155 5.21 14.76 -3.16
C PHE A 155 4.79 14.44 -4.59
N LEU A 156 3.59 13.87 -4.76
CA LEU A 156 3.08 13.48 -6.07
C LEU A 156 2.87 14.68 -7.00
N ALA A 157 2.40 15.80 -6.48
CA ALA A 157 2.29 17.06 -7.23
C ALA A 157 3.65 17.62 -7.67
N THR A 158 4.70 17.34 -6.92
CA THR A 158 6.08 17.71 -7.26
C THR A 158 6.68 16.74 -8.28
N ALA A 159 6.41 15.44 -8.12
CA ALA A 159 6.89 14.38 -9.01
C ALA A 159 6.19 14.36 -10.38
N SER A 160 5.00 14.94 -10.50
CA SER A 160 4.27 15.08 -11.77
C SER A 160 4.71 16.28 -12.62
N LYS A 161 5.57 17.16 -12.11
CA LYS A 161 6.14 18.30 -12.84
C LYS A 161 7.50 17.95 -13.42
#